data_AF-A0A357F7N8-F1
#
_entry.id   AF-A0A357F7N8-F1
#
_cell.length_a   1.000
_cell.length_b   1.000
_cell.length_c   1.000
_cell.angle_alpha   90.00
_cell.angle_beta   90.00
_cell.angle_gamma   90.00
#
_symmetry.space_group_name_H-M   'P 1'
#
loop_
_entity.id
_entity.type
_entity.pdbx_description
1 polymer ?
#
loop_
_entity_poly.entity_id
_entity_poly.type
_entity_poly.pdbx_seq_one_letter_code
_entity_poly.pdbx_strand_id
1 'polypeptide(L)'
;MPELKAQHVPWSALTKEGHLSRLLLLCFGVWLYAADSTLVATVMPVAVEDIGGIPFLSWTYTLYQLGSVVTGAIAGLMVIR
;
A
#
# COMPACT_ATOMS: atom_id res chain seq x y z
N MET A 1 35.35 -11.13 -6.59
CA MET A 1 33.95 -10.86 -6.22
C MET A 1 33.15 -12.09 -6.66
N PRO A 2 32.69 -12.96 -5.74
CA PRO A 2 32.02 -14.19 -6.13
C PRO A 2 30.66 -13.83 -6.73
N GLU A 3 30.35 -14.42 -7.88
CA GLU A 3 29.05 -14.25 -8.52
C GLU A 3 27.95 -14.76 -7.60
N LEU A 4 27.08 -13.85 -7.13
CA LEU A 4 25.84 -14.19 -6.45
C LEU A 4 24.92 -14.88 -7.45
N LYS A 5 25.05 -16.21 -7.55
CA LYS A 5 24.12 -17.06 -8.30
C LYS A 5 22.74 -16.87 -7.67
N ALA A 6 21.86 -16.17 -8.37
CA ALA A 6 20.49 -15.94 -7.93
C ALA A 6 19.81 -17.30 -7.69
N GLN A 7 19.76 -17.69 -6.42
CA GLN A 7 19.15 -18.94 -6.00
C GLN A 7 17.65 -18.77 -6.18
N HIS A 8 17.09 -19.51 -7.15
CA HIS A 8 15.66 -19.47 -7.42
C HIS A 8 14.93 -20.16 -6.26
N VAL A 9 14.36 -19.36 -5.36
CA VAL A 9 13.56 -19.86 -4.24
C VAL A 9 12.21 -20.32 -4.80
N PRO A 10 11.82 -21.60 -4.62
CA PRO A 10 10.55 -22.08 -5.12
C PRO A 10 9.38 -21.50 -4.31
N TRP A 11 8.27 -21.15 -4.96
CA TRP A 11 7.06 -20.63 -4.31
C TRP A 11 6.50 -21.54 -3.20
N SER A 12 6.74 -22.84 -3.31
CA SER A 12 6.38 -23.83 -2.28
C SER A 12 7.18 -23.71 -0.99
N ALA A 13 8.28 -22.94 -0.96
CA ALA A 13 9.00 -22.61 0.26
C ALA A 13 8.18 -21.69 1.17
N LEU A 14 7.40 -20.75 0.61
CA LEU A 14 6.54 -19.83 1.37
C LEU A 14 5.48 -20.56 2.19
N THR A 15 4.96 -21.68 1.68
CA THR A 15 3.97 -22.51 2.37
C THR A 15 4.60 -23.44 3.38
N LYS A 16 5.80 -23.99 3.10
CA LYS A 16 6.51 -24.91 4.00
C LYS A 16 7.13 -24.22 5.23
N GLU A 17 7.59 -22.99 5.08
CA GLU A 17 8.29 -22.25 6.15
C GLU A 17 7.32 -21.41 7.01
N GLY A 18 6.01 -21.51 6.79
CA GLY A 18 5.00 -20.74 7.55
C GLY A 18 4.97 -19.24 7.22
N HIS A 19 5.65 -18.80 6.16
CA HIS A 19 5.65 -17.41 5.70
C HIS A 19 4.37 -16.99 4.97
N LEU A 20 3.53 -17.95 4.57
CA LEU A 20 2.26 -17.71 3.88
C LEU A 20 1.35 -16.74 4.64
N SER A 21 1.22 -16.86 5.96
CA SER A 21 0.35 -15.97 6.75
C SER A 21 0.84 -14.52 6.72
N ARG A 22 2.17 -14.29 6.78
CA ARG A 22 2.76 -12.94 6.69
C ARG A 22 2.59 -12.36 5.29
N LEU A 23 2.75 -13.20 4.26
CA LEU A 23 2.50 -12.81 2.88
C LEU A 23 1.03 -12.41 2.68
N LEU A 24 0.09 -13.22 3.16
CA LEU A 24 -1.35 -12.92 3.09
C LEU A 24 -1.70 -11.63 3.82
N LEU A 25 -1.13 -11.40 5.00
CA LEU A 25 -1.28 -10.14 5.74
C LEU A 25 -0.77 -8.93 4.92
N LEU A 26 0.40 -9.05 4.31
CA LEU A 26 0.95 -8.00 3.43
C LEU A 26 0.04 -7.76 2.21
N CYS A 27 -0.34 -8.83 1.51
CA CYS A 27 -1.25 -8.74 0.36
C CYS A 27 -2.58 -8.12 0.73
N PHE A 28 -3.13 -8.49 1.90
CA PHE A 28 -4.38 -7.93 2.40
C PHE A 28 -4.26 -6.43 2.72
N GLY A 29 -3.15 -6.01 3.32
CA GLY A 29 -2.87 -4.59 3.56
C GLY A 29 -2.80 -3.78 2.26
N VAL A 30 -2.09 -4.30 1.24
CA VAL A 30 -2.01 -3.67 -0.09
C VAL A 30 -3.38 -3.63 -0.76
N TRP A 31 -4.16 -4.71 -0.67
CA TRP A 31 -5.51 -4.77 -1.22
C TRP A 31 -6.45 -3.76 -0.55
N LEU A 32 -6.40 -3.64 0.78
CA LEU A 32 -7.23 -2.70 1.53
C LEU A 32 -6.89 -1.24 1.17
N TYR A 33 -5.61 -0.93 1.01
CA TYR A 33 -5.18 0.38 0.50
C TYR A 33 -5.69 0.67 -0.91
N ALA A 34 -5.64 -0.32 -1.81
CA ALA A 34 -6.18 -0.18 -3.16
C ALA A 34 -7.71 0.02 -3.16
N ALA A 35 -8.43 -0.71 -2.30
CA ALA A 35 -9.86 -0.58 -2.14
C ALA A 35 -10.26 0.83 -1.67
N ASP A 36 -9.55 1.38 -0.69
CA ASP A 36 -9.71 2.77 -0.23
C ASP A 36 -9.55 3.77 -1.39
N SER A 37 -8.46 3.64 -2.16
CA SER A 37 -8.21 4.54 -3.30
C SER A 37 -9.31 4.47 -4.38
N THR A 38 -9.88 3.28 -4.60
CA THR A 38 -10.98 3.06 -5.55
C THR A 38 -12.28 3.66 -5.05
N LEU A 39 -12.55 3.50 -3.75
CA LEU A 39 -13.71 4.11 -3.09
C LEU A 39 -13.63 5.63 -3.17
N VAL A 40 -12.48 6.22 -2.85
CA VAL A 40 -12.21 7.65 -2.98
C VAL A 40 -12.45 8.12 -4.41
N ALA A 41 -11.93 7.42 -5.42
CA ALA A 41 -12.10 7.79 -6.82
C ALA A 41 -13.57 7.77 -7.29
N THR A 42 -14.41 6.90 -6.72
CA THR A 42 -15.81 6.72 -7.15
C THR A 42 -16.81 7.52 -6.33
N VAL A 43 -16.58 7.67 -5.02
CA VAL A 43 -17.55 8.25 -4.07
C VAL A 43 -17.23 9.72 -3.75
N MET A 44 -15.95 10.11 -3.66
CA MET A 44 -15.60 11.48 -3.28
C MET A 44 -16.22 12.55 -4.18
N PRO A 45 -16.24 12.42 -5.54
CA PRO A 45 -16.77 13.48 -6.39
C PRO A 45 -18.22 13.81 -6.04
N VAL A 46 -19.07 12.79 -5.87
CA VAL A 46 -20.48 12.97 -5.51
C VAL A 46 -20.61 13.52 -4.09
N ALA A 47 -19.81 13.02 -3.15
CA ALA A 47 -19.89 13.45 -1.75
C ALA A 47 -19.51 14.92 -1.53
N VAL A 48 -18.64 15.49 -2.37
CA VAL A 48 -18.18 16.88 -2.24
C VAL A 48 -18.87 17.84 -3.21
N GLU A 49 -19.68 17.33 -4.13
CA GLU A 49 -20.39 18.13 -5.15
C GLU A 49 -21.30 19.17 -4.50
N ASP A 50 -22.10 18.76 -3.52
CA ASP A 50 -23.05 19.63 -2.81
C ASP A 50 -22.38 20.79 -2.05
N ILE A 51 -21.10 20.67 -1.75
CA ILE A 51 -20.30 21.66 -1.00
C ILE A 51 -19.37 22.44 -1.95
N GLY A 52 -19.38 22.14 -3.25
CA GLY A 52 -18.50 22.74 -4.25
C GLY A 52 -17.03 22.34 -4.10
N GLY A 53 -16.76 21.18 -3.48
CA GLY A 53 -15.41 20.73 -3.12
C GLY A 53 -14.59 20.12 -4.27
N ILE A 54 -15.19 19.92 -5.45
CA ILE A 54 -14.56 19.29 -6.63
C ILE A 54 -13.18 19.88 -6.97
N PRO A 55 -12.98 21.22 -7.00
CA PRO A 55 -11.68 21.81 -7.35
C PRO A 55 -10.56 21.48 -6.37
N PHE A 56 -10.88 21.12 -5.12
CA PHE A 56 -9.92 20.85 -4.06
C PHE A 56 -9.47 19.38 -3.99
N LEU A 57 -10.17 18.48 -4.69
CA LEU A 57 -9.93 17.03 -4.64
C LEU A 57 -8.48 16.66 -4.98
N SER A 58 -7.90 17.30 -6.00
CA SER A 58 -6.52 17.03 -6.43
C SER A 58 -5.50 17.37 -5.34
N TRP A 59 -5.68 18.50 -4.66
CA TRP A 59 -4.82 18.95 -3.58
C TRP A 59 -4.95 18.05 -2.35
N THR A 60 -6.18 17.73 -1.93
CA THR A 60 -6.42 16.84 -0.79
C THR A 60 -5.88 15.44 -1.03
N TYR A 61 -6.04 14.92 -2.25
CA TYR A 61 -5.54 13.59 -2.62
C TYR A 61 -4.01 13.54 -2.63
N THR A 62 -3.37 14.62 -3.10
CA THR A 62 -1.89 14.74 -3.08
C THR A 62 -1.36 14.76 -1.66
N LEU A 63 -1.97 15.53 -0.74
CA LEU A 63 -1.57 15.54 0.67
C LEU A 63 -1.75 14.17 1.32
N TYR A 64 -2.88 13.50 1.04
CA TYR A 64 -3.13 12.16 1.54
C TYR A 64 -2.05 11.16 1.10
N GLN A 65 -1.73 11.14 -0.21
CA GLN A 65 -0.69 10.25 -0.73
C GLN A 65 0.69 10.57 -0.16
N LEU A 66 1.03 11.86 -0.02
CA LEU A 66 2.29 12.27 0.58
C LEU A 66 2.40 11.78 2.03
N GLY A 67 1.35 11.96 2.83
CA GLY A 67 1.29 11.44 4.21
C GLY A 67 1.38 9.92 4.28
N SER A 68 0.73 9.21 3.35
CA SER A 68 0.76 7.75 3.26
C SER A 68 2.18 7.23 3.00
N VAL A 69 2.89 7.80 2.02
CA VAL A 69 4.28 7.41 1.69
C VAL A 69 5.22 7.70 2.87
N VAL A 70 5.11 8.88 3.48
CA VAL A 70 5.94 9.25 4.63
C VAL A 70 5.71 8.29 5.80
N THR A 71 4.45 8.00 6.12
CA THR A 71 4.11 7.03 7.18
C THR A 71 4.65 5.63 6.87
N GLY A 72 4.53 5.17 5.61
CA GLY A 72 5.08 3.88 5.17
C GLY A 72 6.59 3.80 5.34
N ALA A 73 7.31 4.88 4.99
CA ALA A 73 8.76 4.96 5.19
C ALA A 73 9.14 4.92 6.68
N ILE A 74 8.41 5.66 7.53
CA ILE A 74 8.63 5.66 8.98
C ILE A 74 8.36 4.28 9.58
N ALA A 75 7.26 3.63 9.19
CA ALA A 75 6.93 2.28 9.66
C ALA A 75 8.01 1.26 9.27
N GLY A 76 8.52 1.34 8.03
CA GLY A 76 9.64 0.52 7.58
C GLY A 76 10.91 0.74 8.40
N LEU A 77 11.25 2.01 8.69
CA LEU A 77 12.37 2.37 9.55
C LEU A 77 12.19 1.85 10.99
N MET A 78 10.97 1.86 11.53
CA MET A 78 10.68 1.37 12.87
C MET A 78 10.79 -0.16 13.00
N VAL A 79 10.47 -0.91 11.94
CA VAL A 79 10.58 -2.38 11.95
C VAL A 79 12.04 -2.85 11.80
N ILE A 80 12.90 -2.05 11.15
CA ILE A 80 14.33 -2.38 10.95
C ILE A 80 15.18 -2.04 12.18
N ARG A 81 14.72 -1.11 13.02
CA ARG A 81 15.37 -0.74 14.28
C ARG A 81 15.07 -1.72 15.40
#